data_AF-A0A7V5P9P4-F1
#
_entry.id   AF-A0A7V5P9P4-F1
#
_cell.length_a   1.000
_cell.length_b   1.000
_cell.length_c   1.000
_cell.angle_alpha   90.00
_cell.angle_beta   90.00
_cell.angle_gamma   90.00
#
_symmetry.space_group_name_H-M   'P 1'
#
loop_
_entity.id
_entity.type
_entity.pdbx_description
1 polymer ?
#
loop_
_entity_poly.entity_id
_entity_poly.type
_entity_poly.pdbx_seq_one_letter_code
_entity_poly.pdbx_strand_id
1 'polypeptide(L)' 'MQAGLVGLGRMGGNMARRLAAAGHDLVIYNRTVARARELAATQERLVVAETLADLVGALP' A
#
# COMPACT_ATOMS: atom_id res chain seq x y z
N MET A 1 -9.42 6.20 -7.76
CA MET A 1 -9.78 6.36 -6.33
C MET A 1 -8.53 6.15 -5.50
N GLN A 2 -8.41 6.83 -4.36
CA GLN A 2 -7.28 6.69 -3.44
C GLN A 2 -7.74 5.99 -2.15
N ALA A 3 -6.97 5.03 -1.65
CA ALA A 3 -7.28 4.34 -0.40
C ALA A 3 -6.03 3.92 0.39
N GLY A 4 -6.18 3.79 1.70
CA GLY A 4 -5.14 3.26 2.59
C GLY A 4 -5.31 1.76 2.82
N LEU A 5 -4.22 0.99 2.83
CA LEU A 5 -4.24 -0.43 3.20
C LEU A 5 -3.21 -0.73 4.29
N VAL A 6 -3.71 -1.20 5.43
CA VAL A 6 -2.91 -1.59 6.60
C VAL A 6 -2.84 -3.11 6.68
N GLY A 7 -1.62 -3.65 6.63
CA GLY A 7 -1.35 -5.08 6.71
C GLY A 7 -1.23 -5.73 5.33
N LEU A 8 -0.02 -6.16 4.99
CA LEU A 8 0.33 -6.67 3.66
C LEU A 8 0.72 -8.15 3.71
N GLY A 9 -0.07 -8.94 4.42
CA GLY A 9 0.03 -10.41 4.39
C GLY A 9 -0.45 -10.99 3.06
N ARG A 10 -0.70 -12.31 3.02
CA ARG A 10 -1.13 -13.02 1.79
C ARG A 10 -2.34 -12.37 1.11
N MET A 11 -3.36 -12.02 1.90
CA MET A 11 -4.59 -11.42 1.38
C MET A 11 -4.39 -9.93 1.04
N GLY A 12 -3.91 -9.13 1.99
CA GLY A 12 -3.73 -7.69 1.80
C GLY A 12 -2.78 -7.34 0.64
N GLY A 13 -1.66 -8.06 0.52
CA GLY A 13 -0.73 -7.86 -0.60
C GLY A 13 -1.37 -8.16 -1.96
N ASN A 14 -2.16 -9.23 -2.07
CA ASN A 14 -2.88 -9.55 -3.31
C ASN A 14 -3.98 -8.55 -3.63
N MET A 15 -4.69 -8.04 -2.62
CA MET A 15 -5.66 -6.96 -2.80
C MET A 15 -4.98 -5.70 -3.34
N ALA A 16 -3.87 -5.26 -2.73
CA ALA A 16 -3.14 -4.09 -3.18
C ALA A 16 -2.68 -4.21 -4.64
N ARG A 17 -2.15 -5.37 -5.05
CA ARG A 17 -1.77 -5.63 -6.45
C ARG A 17 -2.95 -5.49 -7.40
N ARG A 18 -4.08 -6.11 -7.07
CA ARG A 18 -5.28 -6.11 -7.93
C ARG A 18 -5.89 -4.71 -8.06
N LEU A 19 -5.97 -3.99 -6.94
CA LEU A 19 -6.50 -2.62 -6.92
C LEU A 19 -5.58 -1.66 -7.68
N ALA A 20 -4.25 -1.75 -7.50
CA ALA A 20 -3.29 -0.97 -8.27
C ALA A 20 -3.38 -1.27 -9.77
N ALA A 21 -3.45 -2.54 -10.16
CA ALA A 21 -3.63 -2.96 -11.55
C ALA A 21 -4.97 -2.47 -12.15
N ALA A 22 -6.00 -2.30 -11.33
CA ALA A 22 -7.28 -1.72 -11.72
C ALA A 22 -7.27 -0.18 -11.79
N GLY A 23 -6.13 0.47 -11.53
CA GLY A 23 -5.98 1.93 -11.62
C GLY A 23 -6.31 2.69 -10.34
N HIS A 24 -6.37 2.01 -9.18
CA HIS A 24 -6.51 2.68 -7.88
C HIS A 24 -5.13 3.01 -7.30
N ASP A 25 -5.00 4.21 -6.73
CA ASP A 25 -3.78 4.63 -6.05
C ASP A 25 -3.89 4.23 -4.57
N LEU A 26 -2.89 3.52 -4.04
CA LEU A 26 -2.94 3.04 -2.67
C LEU A 26 -1.77 3.55 -1.85
N VAL A 27 -2.08 4.00 -0.64
CA VAL A 27 -1.08 4.21 0.41
C VAL A 27 -1.04 2.95 1.27
N ILE A 28 0.07 2.23 1.23
CA ILE A 28 0.21 0.93 1.88
C ILE A 28 1.10 1.02 3.11
N TYR A 29 0.69 0.37 4.19
CA TYR A 29 1.46 0.27 5.42
C TYR A 29 1.53 -1.19 5.87
N ASN A 30 2.70 -1.59 6.37
CA ASN A 30 2.86 -2.84 7.08
C ASN A 30 3.88 -2.66 8.20
N ARG A 31 3.64 -3.31 9.35
CA ARG A 31 4.54 -3.24 10.52
C ARG A 31 6.00 -3.55 10.15
N THR A 32 6.22 -4.52 9.26
CA THR A 32 7.54 -4.74 8.65
C THR A 32 7.59 -3.97 7.34
N VAL A 33 8.21 -2.79 7.34
CA VAL A 33 8.27 -1.85 6.20
C VAL A 33 8.84 -2.50 4.94
N ALA A 34 9.81 -3.42 5.08
CA ALA A 34 10.38 -4.16 3.94
C ALA A 34 9.31 -4.85 3.08
N ARG A 35 8.24 -5.38 3.69
CA ARG A 35 7.12 -6.00 2.94
C ARG A 35 6.35 -5.01 2.08
N ALA A 36 6.17 -3.78 2.57
CA ALA A 36 5.51 -2.72 1.81
C ALA A 36 6.39 -2.26 0.64
N ARG A 37 7.71 -2.11 0.88
CA ARG A 37 8.69 -1.76 -0.16
C ARG A 37 8.80 -2.84 -1.25
N GLU A 38 8.89 -4.11 -0.87
CA GLU A 38 8.87 -5.27 -1.78
C GLU A 38 7.62 -5.26 -2.68
N LEU A 39 6.47 -4.90 -2.11
CA LEU A 39 5.21 -4.85 -2.83
C LEU A 39 5.14 -3.65 -3.78
N ALA A 40 5.51 -2.46 -3.31
CA ALA A 40 5.53 -1.23 -4.12
C ALA A 40 6.47 -1.32 -5.31
N ALA A 41 7.59 -2.06 -5.19
CA ALA A 41 8.49 -2.32 -6.32
C ALA A 41 7.83 -3.06 -7.50
N THR A 42 6.64 -3.64 -7.32
CA THR A 42 5.93 -4.39 -8.37
C THR A 42 4.76 -3.63 -9.01
N GLN A 43 4.42 -2.44 -8.51
CA GLN A 43 3.25 -1.66 -8.93
C GLN A 43 3.52 -0.17 -8.67
N GLU A 44 3.50 0.66 -9.71
CA GLU A 44 3.79 2.10 -9.62
C GLU A 44 2.78 2.88 -8.78
N ARG A 45 1.54 2.38 -8.67
CA ARG A 45 0.43 3.05 -7.97
C ARG A 45 0.38 2.76 -6.47
N LEU A 46 1.46 2.19 -5.91
CA LEU A 46 1.59 1.88 -4.50
C LEU A 46 2.59 2.82 -3.83
N VAL A 47 2.13 3.61 -2.88
CA VAL A 47 2.96 4.52 -2.08
C VAL A 47 3.17 3.89 -0.70
N VAL A 48 4.41 3.79 -0.24
CA VAL A 48 4.72 3.21 1.07
C VAL A 48 4.62 4.27 2.15
N ALA A 49 3.84 3.97 3.20
CA ALA A 49 3.88 4.68 4.47
C ALA A 49 4.71 3.88 5.48
N GLU A 50 5.64 4.52 6.19
CA GLU A 50 6.50 3.87 7.20
C GLU A 50 5.86 3.87 8.59
N THR A 51 4.97 4.83 8.84
CA THR A 51 4.15 4.92 10.04
C THR A 51 2.67 5.02 9.69
N LEU A 52 1.79 4.76 10.67
CA LEU A 52 0.35 5.01 10.50
C LEU A 52 0.05 6.51 10.34
N ALA A 53 0.87 7.39 10.93
CA ALA A 53 0.73 8.83 10.75
C ALA A 53 1.03 9.25 9.30
N ASP A 54 2.08 8.69 8.69
CA ASP A 54 2.40 8.91 7.27
C ASP A 54 1.24 8.45 6.37
N LEU A 55 0.65 7.30 6.71
CA LEU A 55 -0.49 6.77 5.96
C LEU A 55 -1.66 7.73 5.99
N VAL A 56 -2.04 8.21 7.18
CA VAL A 56 -3.16 9.16 7.34
C VAL A 56 -2.85 10.49 6.64
N GLY A 57 -1.62 11.00 6.78
CA GLY A 57 -1.21 12.27 6.17
C GLY A 57 -1.11 12.23 4.64
N ALA A 58 -1.01 11.04 4.04
CA ALA A 58 -0.96 10.87 2.58
C ALA A 58 -2.34 10.65 1.94
N LEU A 59 -3.39 10.47 2.74
CA LEU A 59 -4.78 10.34 2.27
C LEU A 59 -5.48 11.71 2.22
N PRO A 60 -6.49 11.87 1.34
CA PRO A 60 -7.24 13.12 1.19
C PRO A 60 -8.15 13.43 2.38
#